data_AF-A0A517V882-F1
#
_entry.id   AF-A0A517V882-F1
#
_cell.length_a   1.000
_cell.length_b   1.000
_cell.length_c   1.000
_cell.angle_alpha   90.00
_cell.angle_beta   90.00
_cell.angle_gamma   90.00
#
_symmetry.space_group_name_H-M   'P 1'
#
loop_
_entity.id
_entity.type
_entity.pdbx_description
1 polymer ?
#
loop_
_entity_poly.entity_id
_entity_poly.type
_entity_poly.pdbx_seq_one_letter_code
_entity_poly.pdbx_strand_id
1 'polypeptide(L)'
;MSRLVRLILILLLLISVPGMAYVWLMPVEYFQTWMIERANPDQYSQFAAHEQGQAMTVLLRILFPLLVILTTAGFIFYHRVVALADHSWQTLKQLTSLQQPGRTYLFRVLLISWFILGLVHFAGGVSQRIEDWPWYHFRPGSDMMANISDSNRDVIRFAKQATEEDARILVLSDQKLFFLSYYLLPRKLFHPLHPESEFVIPKEFQQRQLKAYRLSELDTDYLNKIAPDYILEYYEGGDYLEKERLMEDPHWLAFMQSQYGPDYEPSFNVRLRKFQKPEPQFNAAPQKQEATP
;
A
#
# COMPACT_ATOMS: atom_id res chain seq x y z
N MET A 1 -16.57 -34.95 -22.05
CA MET A 1 -16.43 -34.34 -20.72
C MET A 1 -15.86 -35.30 -19.67
N SER A 2 -16.41 -36.50 -19.50
CA SER A 2 -15.93 -37.51 -18.52
C SER A 2 -14.39 -37.71 -18.48
N ARG A 3 -13.73 -37.94 -19.62
CA ARG A 3 -12.26 -38.11 -19.67
C ARG A 3 -11.50 -36.86 -19.19
N LEU A 4 -11.97 -35.67 -19.58
CA LEU A 4 -11.36 -34.40 -19.17
C LEU A 4 -11.51 -34.17 -17.67
N VAL A 5 -12.72 -34.35 -17.12
CA VAL A 5 -13.00 -34.23 -15.68
C VAL A 5 -12.13 -35.22 -14.89
N ARG A 6 -11.99 -36.45 -15.37
CA ARG A 6 -11.13 -37.46 -14.75
C ARG A 6 -9.66 -37.03 -14.74
N LEU A 7 -9.15 -36.51 -15.85
CA LEU A 7 -7.76 -36.02 -15.92
C LEU A 7 -7.53 -34.84 -14.98
N ILE A 8 -8.45 -33.88 -14.93
CA ILE A 8 -8.39 -32.74 -14.01
C ILE A 8 -8.37 -33.21 -12.56
N LEU A 9 -9.28 -34.11 -12.17
CA LEU A 9 -9.32 -34.65 -10.81
C LEU A 9 -8.04 -35.40 -10.44
N ILE A 10 -7.47 -36.19 -11.38
CA ILE A 10 -6.19 -36.88 -11.16
C ILE A 10 -5.07 -35.86 -10.93
N LEU A 11 -4.96 -34.85 -11.79
CA LEU A 11 -3.95 -33.78 -11.66
C LEU A 11 -4.11 -33.03 -10.33
N LEU A 12 -5.34 -32.66 -9.97
CA LEU A 12 -5.62 -31.99 -8.70
C LEU A 12 -5.25 -32.87 -7.51
N LEU A 13 -5.46 -34.18 -7.57
CA LEU A 13 -5.08 -35.10 -6.50
C LEU A 13 -3.56 -35.19 -6.35
N LEU A 14 -2.86 -35.31 -7.49
CA LEU A 14 -1.39 -35.38 -7.55
C LEU A 14 -0.71 -34.10 -7.05
N ILE A 15 -1.38 -32.96 -7.11
CA ILE A 15 -0.87 -31.69 -6.57
C ILE A 15 -1.31 -31.51 -5.12
N SER A 16 -2.59 -31.73 -4.83
CA SER A 16 -3.19 -31.40 -3.54
C SER A 16 -2.73 -32.30 -2.40
N VAL A 17 -2.59 -33.61 -2.63
CA VAL A 17 -2.19 -34.55 -1.57
C VAL A 17 -0.71 -34.35 -1.18
N PRO A 18 0.26 -34.35 -2.11
CA PRO A 18 1.64 -34.03 -1.77
C PRO A 18 1.81 -32.60 -1.29
N GLY A 19 1.07 -31.64 -1.86
CA GLY A 19 1.13 -30.24 -1.42
C GLY A 19 0.60 -30.04 0.00
N MET A 20 -0.50 -30.71 0.38
CA MET A 20 -0.99 -30.73 1.75
C MET A 20 0.05 -31.30 2.71
N ALA A 21 0.63 -32.46 2.38
CA ALA A 21 1.66 -33.08 3.18
C ALA A 21 2.88 -32.16 3.31
N TYR A 22 3.36 -31.58 2.21
CA TYR A 22 4.49 -30.68 2.18
C TYR A 22 4.27 -29.45 3.08
N VAL A 23 3.16 -28.74 2.90
CA VAL A 23 2.88 -27.49 3.63
C VAL A 23 2.63 -27.72 5.13
N TRP A 24 2.14 -28.90 5.52
CA TRP A 24 1.95 -29.27 6.93
C TRP A 24 3.20 -29.84 7.60
N LEU A 25 4.06 -30.54 6.86
CA LEU A 25 5.32 -31.08 7.39
C LEU A 25 6.46 -30.06 7.38
N MET A 26 6.38 -29.04 6.51
CA MET A 26 7.35 -27.95 6.46
C MET A 26 7.20 -27.06 7.71
N PRO A 27 8.28 -26.87 8.50
CA PRO A 27 8.31 -25.89 9.59
C PRO A 27 8.02 -24.49 9.04
N VAL A 28 7.25 -23.69 9.79
CA VAL A 28 6.93 -22.32 9.36
C VAL A 28 8.21 -21.48 9.26
N GLU A 29 9.13 -21.72 10.18
CA GLU A 29 10.42 -21.06 10.33
C GLU A 29 11.30 -21.27 9.10
N TYR A 30 11.20 -22.43 8.44
CA TYR A 30 11.94 -22.70 7.21
C TYR A 30 11.48 -21.76 6.09
N PHE A 31 10.17 -21.58 5.92
CA PHE A 31 9.63 -20.71 4.90
C PHE A 31 9.82 -19.22 5.23
N GLN A 32 9.73 -18.85 6.50
CA GLN A 32 10.07 -17.50 6.97
C GLN A 32 11.53 -17.17 6.69
N THR A 33 12.46 -18.09 7.01
CA THR A 33 13.89 -17.92 6.70
C THR A 33 14.10 -17.77 5.19
N TRP A 34 13.46 -18.60 4.38
CA TRP A 34 13.51 -18.51 2.92
C TRP A 34 13.03 -17.16 2.36
N MET A 35 11.99 -16.56 2.97
CA MET A 35 11.50 -15.22 2.64
C MET A 35 12.48 -14.14 3.08
N ILE A 36 13.01 -14.22 4.31
CA ILE A 36 13.96 -13.26 4.88
C ILE A 36 15.25 -13.20 4.05
N GLU A 37 15.78 -14.35 3.62
CA GLU A 37 16.98 -14.44 2.76
C GLU A 37 16.84 -13.73 1.41
N ARG A 38 15.59 -13.47 0.97
CA ARG A 38 15.27 -12.76 -0.29
C ARG A 38 14.87 -11.32 -0.06
N ALA A 39 14.71 -10.91 1.19
CA ALA A 39 14.34 -9.56 1.56
C ALA A 39 15.58 -8.66 1.60
N ASN A 40 15.34 -7.35 1.55
CA ASN A 40 16.40 -6.38 1.80
C ASN A 40 16.94 -6.55 3.23
N PRO A 41 18.23 -6.24 3.46
CA PRO A 41 18.89 -6.49 4.74
C PRO A 41 18.43 -5.56 5.87
N ASP A 42 17.57 -4.57 5.61
CA ASP A 42 17.03 -3.71 6.65
C ASP A 42 16.06 -4.46 7.58
N GLN A 43 15.99 -4.04 8.85
CA GLN A 43 15.18 -4.71 9.87
C GLN A 43 13.69 -4.78 9.52
N TYR A 44 13.19 -3.81 8.75
CA TYR A 44 11.78 -3.73 8.41
C TYR A 44 11.42 -4.72 7.30
N SER A 45 12.21 -4.78 6.23
CA SER A 45 12.00 -5.75 5.15
C SER A 45 12.16 -7.18 5.65
N GLN A 46 13.11 -7.43 6.56
CA GLN A 46 13.23 -8.74 7.22
C GLN A 46 11.98 -9.08 8.06
N PHE A 47 11.45 -8.13 8.84
CA PHE A 47 10.20 -8.32 9.58
C PHE A 47 9.01 -8.56 8.64
N ALA A 48 8.88 -7.75 7.58
CA ALA A 48 7.80 -7.88 6.61
C ALA A 48 7.84 -9.25 5.91
N ALA A 49 9.03 -9.71 5.52
CA ALA A 49 9.23 -11.01 4.90
C ALA A 49 8.91 -12.17 5.86
N HIS A 50 9.27 -12.05 7.14
CA HIS A 50 8.90 -13.01 8.18
C HIS A 50 7.38 -13.16 8.29
N GLU A 51 6.67 -12.03 8.43
CA GLU A 51 5.22 -12.01 8.61
C GLU A 51 4.47 -12.44 7.34
N GLN A 52 4.94 -12.03 6.16
CA GLN A 52 4.40 -12.50 4.87
C GLN A 52 4.59 -14.02 4.71
N GLY A 53 5.76 -14.55 5.11
CA GLY A 53 6.04 -15.97 5.12
C GLY A 53 5.06 -16.74 6.02
N GLN A 54 4.74 -16.19 7.19
CA GLN A 54 3.74 -16.75 8.09
C GLN A 54 2.34 -16.75 7.44
N ALA A 55 1.91 -15.60 6.91
CA ALA A 55 0.60 -15.43 6.28
C ALA A 55 0.39 -16.43 5.13
N MET A 56 1.39 -16.52 4.24
CA MET A 56 1.38 -17.44 3.11
C MET A 56 1.29 -18.90 3.59
N THR A 57 2.08 -19.27 4.61
CA THR A 57 2.07 -20.63 5.14
C THR A 57 0.70 -20.98 5.74
N VAL A 58 0.09 -20.07 6.51
CA VAL A 58 -1.27 -20.26 7.06
C VAL A 58 -2.29 -20.40 5.94
N LEU A 59 -2.25 -19.53 4.94
CA LEU A 59 -3.15 -19.58 3.79
C LEU A 59 -3.04 -20.93 3.06
N LEU A 60 -1.81 -21.38 2.76
CA LEU A 60 -1.57 -22.66 2.09
C LEU A 60 -2.03 -23.84 2.96
N ARG A 61 -1.83 -23.79 4.29
CA ARG A 61 -2.32 -24.82 5.23
C ARG A 61 -3.83 -24.93 5.27
N ILE A 62 -4.57 -23.91 4.85
CA ILE A 62 -6.03 -23.93 4.70
C ILE A 62 -6.43 -24.40 3.31
N LEU A 63 -5.81 -23.84 2.27
CA LEU A 63 -6.16 -24.11 0.87
C LEU A 63 -5.89 -25.55 0.45
N PHE A 64 -4.75 -26.13 0.83
CA PHE A 64 -4.40 -27.50 0.42
C PHE A 64 -5.34 -28.56 1.01
N PRO A 65 -5.67 -28.57 2.31
CA PRO A 65 -6.68 -29.49 2.84
C PRO A 65 -8.06 -29.31 2.19
N LEU A 66 -8.50 -28.07 1.98
CA LEU A 66 -9.75 -27.80 1.25
C LEU A 66 -9.71 -28.40 -0.15
N LEU A 67 -8.61 -28.22 -0.87
CA LEU A 67 -8.44 -28.78 -2.20
C LEU A 67 -8.43 -30.31 -2.20
N VAL A 68 -7.78 -30.95 -1.22
CA VAL A 68 -7.82 -32.41 -1.05
C VAL A 68 -9.26 -32.88 -0.81
N ILE A 69 -9.97 -32.27 0.14
CA ILE A 69 -11.37 -32.63 0.47
C ILE A 69 -12.25 -32.50 -0.78
N LEU A 70 -12.16 -31.39 -1.50
CA LEU A 70 -12.94 -31.15 -2.72
C LEU A 70 -12.60 -32.14 -3.83
N THR A 71 -11.32 -32.46 -4.00
CA THR A 71 -10.86 -33.40 -5.03
C THR A 71 -11.30 -34.83 -4.71
N THR A 72 -11.15 -35.26 -3.46
CA THR A 72 -11.59 -36.59 -2.98
C THR A 72 -13.11 -36.71 -3.07
N ALA A 73 -13.86 -35.70 -2.65
CA ALA A 73 -15.31 -35.65 -2.84
C ALA A 73 -15.67 -35.73 -4.33
N GLY A 74 -14.91 -35.05 -5.20
CA GLY A 74 -15.07 -35.11 -6.64
C GLY A 74 -14.88 -36.51 -7.22
N PHE A 75 -13.96 -37.31 -6.69
CA PHE A 75 -13.81 -38.73 -7.05
C PHE A 75 -14.94 -39.61 -6.52
N ILE A 76 -15.32 -39.45 -5.24
CA ILE A 76 -16.41 -40.23 -4.62
C ILE A 76 -17.73 -40.00 -5.37
N PHE A 77 -18.00 -38.74 -5.74
CA PHE A 77 -19.21 -38.34 -6.45
C PHE A 77 -18.97 -38.14 -7.96
N TYR A 78 -17.99 -38.84 -8.55
CA TYR A 78 -17.53 -38.62 -9.92
C TYR A 78 -18.66 -38.54 -10.95
N HIS A 79 -19.60 -39.49 -10.93
CA HIS A 79 -20.72 -39.48 -11.87
C HIS A 79 -21.59 -38.22 -11.75
N ARG A 80 -21.81 -37.72 -10.52
CA ARG A 80 -22.57 -36.48 -10.29
C ARG A 80 -21.79 -35.26 -10.76
N VAL A 81 -20.47 -35.23 -10.52
CA VAL A 81 -19.61 -34.14 -11.00
C VAL A 81 -19.55 -34.09 -12.52
N VAL A 82 -19.45 -35.25 -13.19
CA VAL A 82 -19.49 -35.31 -14.65
C VAL A 82 -20.85 -34.85 -15.18
N ALA A 83 -21.95 -35.33 -14.60
CA ALA A 83 -23.29 -34.91 -15.00
C ALA A 83 -23.50 -33.41 -14.80
N LEU A 84 -23.04 -32.85 -13.67
CA LEU A 84 -23.07 -31.42 -13.38
C LEU A 84 -22.21 -30.64 -14.39
N ALA A 85 -20.99 -31.08 -14.66
CA ALA A 85 -20.09 -30.42 -15.61
C ALA A 85 -20.67 -30.43 -17.04
N ASP A 86 -21.24 -31.55 -17.47
CA ASP A 86 -21.93 -31.66 -18.76
C ASP A 86 -23.14 -30.74 -18.80
N HIS A 87 -23.99 -30.74 -17.76
CA HIS A 87 -25.17 -29.88 -17.68
C HIS A 87 -24.81 -28.39 -17.70
N SER A 88 -23.83 -27.98 -16.90
CA SER A 88 -23.32 -26.61 -16.87
C SER A 88 -22.72 -26.19 -18.21
N TRP A 89 -21.98 -27.08 -18.88
CA TRP A 89 -21.41 -26.80 -20.20
C TRP A 89 -22.49 -26.62 -21.27
N GLN A 90 -23.51 -27.49 -21.30
CA GLN A 90 -24.62 -27.35 -22.24
C GLN A 90 -25.42 -26.07 -21.97
N THR A 91 -25.67 -25.76 -20.70
CA THR A 91 -26.38 -24.53 -20.29
C THR A 91 -25.59 -23.29 -20.71
N LEU A 92 -24.28 -23.24 -20.43
CA LEU A 92 -23.41 -22.15 -20.85
C LEU A 92 -23.40 -22.03 -22.38
N LYS A 93 -23.30 -23.14 -23.10
CA LYS A 93 -23.32 -23.15 -24.57
C LYS A 93 -24.64 -22.57 -25.09
N GLN A 94 -25.78 -22.94 -24.50
CA GLN A 94 -27.09 -22.42 -24.89
C GLN A 94 -27.22 -20.92 -24.59
N LEU A 95 -26.91 -20.50 -23.36
CA LEU A 95 -27.02 -19.09 -22.93
C LEU A 95 -26.09 -18.15 -23.69
N THR A 96 -24.93 -18.65 -24.13
CA THR A 96 -23.95 -17.85 -24.87
C THR A 96 -24.11 -17.94 -26.39
N SER A 97 -25.06 -18.74 -26.90
CA SER A 97 -25.30 -18.86 -28.34
C SER A 97 -26.19 -17.73 -28.85
N LEU A 98 -25.69 -16.99 -29.84
CA LEU A 98 -26.40 -15.93 -30.55
C LEU A 98 -26.76 -16.39 -31.96
N GLN A 99 -27.75 -15.73 -32.59
CA GLN A 99 -28.22 -16.07 -33.94
C GLN A 99 -27.09 -16.08 -34.99
N GLN A 100 -26.07 -15.22 -34.82
CA GLN A 100 -24.92 -15.19 -35.71
C GLN A 100 -23.70 -15.89 -35.07
N PRO A 101 -23.02 -16.78 -35.81
CA PRO A 101 -21.89 -17.54 -35.28
C PRO A 101 -20.73 -16.62 -34.88
N GLY A 102 -20.40 -15.61 -35.69
CA GLY A 102 -19.33 -14.64 -35.38
C GLY A 102 -19.56 -13.89 -34.07
N ARG A 103 -20.80 -13.47 -33.80
CA ARG A 103 -21.17 -12.79 -32.55
C ARG A 103 -21.10 -13.74 -31.34
N THR A 104 -21.47 -15.01 -31.53
CA THR A 104 -21.33 -16.06 -30.50
C THR A 104 -19.87 -16.23 -30.08
N TYR A 105 -18.96 -16.33 -31.04
CA TYR A 105 -17.53 -16.45 -30.73
C TYR A 105 -17.00 -15.20 -30.02
N LEU A 106 -17.31 -14.01 -30.52
CA LEU A 106 -16.89 -12.75 -29.90
C LEU A 106 -17.39 -12.64 -28.45
N PHE A 107 -18.67 -12.93 -28.20
CA PHE A 107 -19.25 -12.88 -26.86
C PHE A 107 -18.56 -13.86 -25.90
N ARG A 108 -18.31 -15.10 -26.33
CA ARG A 108 -17.60 -16.09 -25.52
C ARG A 108 -16.16 -15.67 -25.22
N VAL A 109 -15.45 -15.09 -26.18
CA VAL A 109 -14.10 -14.55 -25.95
C VAL A 109 -14.15 -13.43 -24.92
N LEU A 110 -15.07 -12.47 -25.05
CA LEU A 110 -15.21 -11.38 -24.08
C LEU A 110 -15.56 -11.90 -22.68
N LEU A 111 -16.44 -12.90 -22.59
CA LEU A 111 -16.81 -13.53 -21.32
C LEU A 111 -15.62 -14.26 -20.66
N ILE A 112 -14.81 -14.96 -21.46
CA ILE A 112 -13.57 -15.59 -20.99
C ILE A 112 -12.57 -14.52 -20.52
N SER A 113 -12.38 -13.45 -21.30
CA SER A 113 -11.50 -12.34 -20.92
C SER A 113 -11.96 -11.67 -19.62
N TRP A 114 -13.26 -11.46 -19.46
CA TRP A 114 -13.84 -10.91 -18.23
C TRP A 114 -13.60 -11.82 -17.02
N PHE A 115 -13.76 -13.14 -17.19
CA PHE A 115 -13.48 -14.10 -16.13
C PHE A 115 -11.98 -14.13 -15.75
N ILE A 116 -11.09 -14.10 -16.75
CA ILE A 116 -9.63 -14.01 -16.53
C ILE A 116 -9.29 -12.73 -15.77
N LEU A 117 -9.87 -11.59 -16.16
CA LEU A 117 -9.66 -10.31 -15.48
C LEU A 117 -10.11 -10.39 -14.01
N GLY A 118 -11.26 -11.01 -13.75
CA GLY A 118 -11.73 -11.28 -12.39
C GLY A 118 -10.76 -12.13 -11.57
N LEU A 119 -10.21 -13.20 -12.15
CA LEU A 119 -9.20 -14.03 -11.49
C LEU A 119 -7.91 -13.25 -11.18
N VAL A 120 -7.45 -12.41 -12.10
CA VAL A 120 -6.27 -11.56 -11.90
C VAL A 120 -6.50 -10.58 -10.75
N HIS A 121 -7.65 -9.90 -10.71
CA HIS A 121 -7.97 -9.00 -9.59
C HIS A 121 -8.13 -9.74 -8.26
N PHE A 122 -8.72 -10.92 -8.26
CA PHE A 122 -8.81 -11.74 -7.05
C PHE A 122 -7.42 -12.14 -6.55
N ALA A 123 -6.55 -12.64 -7.42
CA ALA A 123 -5.18 -13.00 -7.07
C ALA A 123 -4.37 -11.78 -6.59
N GLY A 124 -4.49 -10.63 -7.27
CA GLY A 124 -3.88 -9.38 -6.84
C GLY A 124 -4.38 -8.93 -5.47
N GLY A 125 -5.68 -9.06 -5.21
CA GLY A 125 -6.26 -8.77 -3.89
C GLY A 125 -5.73 -9.68 -2.79
N VAL A 126 -5.56 -10.98 -3.06
CA VAL A 126 -4.92 -11.91 -2.11
C VAL A 126 -3.46 -11.54 -1.86
N SER A 127 -2.70 -11.24 -2.93
CA SER A 127 -1.29 -10.78 -2.81
C SER A 127 -1.18 -9.55 -1.92
N GLN A 128 -2.00 -8.53 -2.19
CA GLN A 128 -2.03 -7.30 -1.39
C GLN A 128 -2.32 -7.58 0.09
N ARG A 129 -3.22 -8.54 0.40
CA ARG A 129 -3.53 -8.90 1.79
C ARG A 129 -2.38 -9.62 2.49
N ILE A 130 -1.59 -10.38 1.75
CA ILE A 130 -0.36 -11.00 2.27
C ILE A 130 0.70 -9.92 2.50
N GLU A 131 0.88 -9.01 1.54
CA GLU A 131 1.79 -7.86 1.65
C GLU A 131 1.42 -6.95 2.83
N ASP A 132 0.13 -6.81 3.10
CA ASP A 132 -0.39 -6.00 4.20
C ASP A 132 -0.34 -6.73 5.56
N TRP A 133 -0.11 -8.04 5.57
CA TRP A 133 -0.14 -8.87 6.77
C TRP A 133 0.76 -8.42 7.93
N PRO A 134 2.03 -8.02 7.69
CA PRO A 134 2.90 -7.56 8.77
C PRO A 134 2.32 -6.39 9.55
N TRP A 135 1.48 -5.59 8.90
CA TRP A 135 0.92 -4.38 9.46
C TRP A 135 -0.24 -4.69 10.40
N TYR A 136 -1.05 -5.72 10.11
CA TYR A 136 -2.11 -6.17 11.03
C TYR A 136 -1.56 -6.61 12.39
N HIS A 137 -0.26 -6.94 12.48
CA HIS A 137 0.40 -7.28 13.73
C HIS A 137 0.77 -6.06 14.59
N PHE A 138 0.97 -4.89 13.98
CA PHE A 138 1.41 -3.67 14.68
C PHE A 138 0.26 -2.78 15.18
N ARG A 139 -0.93 -2.90 14.59
CA ARG A 139 -2.13 -2.15 15.04
C ARG A 139 -3.38 -3.03 14.93
N PRO A 140 -4.35 -2.91 15.87
CA PRO A 140 -5.64 -3.58 15.75
C PRO A 140 -6.30 -3.23 14.40
N GLY A 141 -7.05 -4.15 13.80
CA GLY A 141 -7.66 -3.94 12.48
C GLY A 141 -8.67 -2.77 12.41
N SER A 142 -9.17 -2.27 13.55
CA SER A 142 -9.95 -1.03 13.64
C SER A 142 -9.11 0.22 13.40
N ASP A 143 -7.80 0.10 13.60
CA ASP A 143 -6.83 1.18 13.62
C ASP A 143 -5.87 1.14 12.42
N MET A 144 -6.25 0.44 11.36
CA MET A 144 -5.42 0.33 10.17
C MET A 144 -6.27 0.52 8.91
N MET A 145 -6.00 1.60 8.17
CA MET A 145 -6.47 1.73 6.80
C MET A 145 -5.75 0.69 5.95
N ALA A 146 -6.50 -0.26 5.39
CA ALA A 146 -5.99 -1.21 4.40
C ALA A 146 -5.54 -0.46 3.12
N ASN A 147 -4.59 -1.02 2.35
CA ASN A 147 -4.10 -0.47 1.08
C ASN A 147 -3.27 0.84 1.19
N ILE A 148 -2.35 0.92 2.14
CA ILE A 148 -1.37 2.01 2.19
C ILE A 148 -0.28 1.75 1.14
N SER A 149 -0.03 2.71 0.24
CA SER A 149 1.12 2.63 -0.67
C SER A 149 2.46 2.61 0.07
N ASP A 150 3.46 1.90 -0.46
CA ASP A 150 4.77 1.82 0.20
C ASP A 150 5.42 3.20 0.40
N SER A 151 5.22 4.12 -0.55
CA SER A 151 5.62 5.52 -0.44
C SER A 151 5.07 6.22 0.81
N ASN A 152 3.78 6.05 1.07
CA ASN A 152 3.12 6.58 2.26
C ASN A 152 3.71 5.96 3.54
N ARG A 153 4.08 4.67 3.51
CA ARG A 153 4.71 3.98 4.65
C ARG A 153 6.09 4.55 4.95
N ASP A 154 6.89 4.80 3.91
CA ASP A 154 8.23 5.35 4.07
C ASP A 154 8.19 6.79 4.57
N VAL A 155 7.24 7.61 4.08
CA VAL A 155 7.03 8.97 4.61
C VAL A 155 6.66 8.94 6.09
N ILE A 156 5.77 8.04 6.50
CA ILE A 156 5.41 7.88 7.93
C ILE A 156 6.64 7.52 8.75
N ARG A 157 7.44 6.55 8.31
CA ARG A 157 8.63 6.10 9.04
C ARG A 157 9.66 7.22 9.16
N PHE A 158 9.96 7.88 8.04
CA PHE A 158 10.88 9.01 8.02
C PHE A 158 10.41 10.13 8.94
N ALA A 159 9.13 10.53 8.86
CA ALA A 159 8.59 11.58 9.73
C ALA A 159 8.66 11.18 11.21
N LYS A 160 8.40 9.92 11.58
CA LYS A 160 8.55 9.45 12.97
C LYS A 160 10.00 9.48 13.46
N GLN A 161 10.94 9.14 12.58
CA GLN A 161 12.37 9.14 12.92
C GLN A 161 12.96 10.55 13.01
N ALA A 162 12.49 11.46 12.15
CA ALA A 162 13.06 12.80 11.99
C ALA A 162 12.39 13.88 12.86
N THR A 163 11.27 13.58 13.52
CA THR A 163 10.52 14.56 14.33
C THR A 163 10.21 14.04 15.74
N GLU A 164 10.08 14.97 16.68
CA GLU A 164 9.64 14.72 18.06
C GLU A 164 8.18 14.20 18.10
N GLU A 165 7.78 13.51 19.17
CA GLU A 165 6.45 12.87 19.25
C GLU A 165 5.29 13.87 19.35
N ASP A 166 5.52 15.04 19.95
CA ASP A 166 4.55 16.13 20.12
C ASP A 166 4.65 17.22 19.04
N ALA A 167 5.47 16.98 18.00
CA ALA A 167 5.74 17.95 16.95
C ALA A 167 4.48 18.41 16.20
N ARG A 168 4.43 19.71 15.92
CA ARG A 168 3.43 20.38 15.08
C ARG A 168 3.93 20.43 13.63
N ILE A 169 3.34 19.61 12.76
CA ILE A 169 3.77 19.45 11.37
C ILE A 169 2.76 20.11 10.43
N LEU A 170 3.19 21.14 9.71
CA LEU A 170 2.45 21.70 8.59
C LEU A 170 2.65 20.82 7.36
N VAL A 171 1.61 20.11 6.94
CA VAL A 171 1.63 19.28 5.74
C VAL A 171 1.12 20.10 4.56
N LEU A 172 1.88 20.17 3.47
CA LEU A 172 1.54 20.98 2.29
C LEU A 172 0.87 20.18 1.16
N SER A 173 0.27 19.05 1.52
CA SER A 173 -0.41 18.12 0.62
C SER A 173 -1.74 17.68 1.20
N ASP A 174 -2.84 18.25 0.70
CA ASP A 174 -4.20 17.99 1.20
C ASP A 174 -4.63 16.52 1.04
N GLN A 175 -4.18 15.86 -0.04
CA GLN A 175 -4.46 14.42 -0.28
C GLN A 175 -3.85 13.53 0.80
N LYS A 176 -2.72 13.93 1.36
CA LYS A 176 -1.89 13.09 2.23
C LYS A 176 -2.06 13.44 3.71
N LEU A 177 -2.52 14.65 4.02
CA LEU A 177 -2.79 15.12 5.38
C LEU A 177 -3.66 14.12 6.17
N PHE A 178 -4.80 13.73 5.61
CA PHE A 178 -5.74 12.82 6.28
C PHE A 178 -5.07 11.51 6.67
N PHE A 179 -4.41 10.89 5.70
CA PHE A 179 -3.73 9.62 5.90
C PHE A 179 -2.61 9.75 6.94
N LEU A 180 -1.72 10.73 6.79
CA LEU A 180 -0.60 10.93 7.71
C LEU A 180 -1.04 11.25 9.14
N SER A 181 -2.11 12.04 9.31
CA SER A 181 -2.64 12.42 10.63
C SER A 181 -2.99 11.21 11.50
N TYR A 182 -3.47 10.14 10.87
CA TYR A 182 -3.84 8.91 11.53
C TYR A 182 -2.62 8.10 12.03
N TYR A 183 -1.54 8.07 11.24
CA TYR A 183 -0.38 7.24 11.53
C TYR A 183 0.73 7.93 12.33
N LEU A 184 0.78 9.26 12.29
CA LEU A 184 1.80 10.07 12.96
C LEU A 184 1.45 10.51 14.38
N LEU A 185 0.28 10.11 14.91
CA LEU A 185 -0.04 10.30 16.32
C LEU A 185 1.13 9.88 17.23
N PRO A 186 1.46 10.68 18.26
CA PRO A 186 0.69 11.82 18.78
C PRO A 186 0.99 13.20 18.14
N ARG A 187 1.73 13.24 17.02
CA ARG A 187 2.09 14.49 16.33
C ARG A 187 0.85 15.22 15.81
N LYS A 188 0.88 16.55 15.84
CA LYS A 188 -0.22 17.40 15.37
C LYS A 188 0.00 17.80 13.92
N LEU A 189 -0.81 17.27 13.02
CA LEU A 189 -0.74 17.59 11.60
C LEU A 189 -1.83 18.58 11.20
N PHE A 190 -1.47 19.58 10.39
CA PHE A 190 -2.42 20.58 9.88
C PHE A 190 -2.01 21.06 8.48
N HIS A 191 -2.96 21.63 7.75
CA HIS A 191 -2.78 22.08 6.37
C HIS A 191 -3.31 23.52 6.19
N PRO A 192 -2.78 24.33 5.25
CA PRO A 192 -3.19 25.73 5.09
C PRO A 192 -4.70 25.98 4.94
N LEU A 193 -5.40 25.10 4.23
CA LEU A 193 -6.87 25.18 4.05
C LEU A 193 -7.68 24.61 5.22
N HIS A 194 -7.01 23.94 6.15
CA HIS A 194 -7.60 23.13 7.20
C HIS A 194 -6.83 23.31 8.52
N PRO A 195 -6.71 24.57 9.03
CA PRO A 195 -5.88 24.87 10.20
C PRO A 195 -6.44 24.26 11.50
N GLU A 196 -7.75 24.03 11.55
CA GLU A 196 -8.49 23.44 12.68
C GLU A 196 -8.59 21.90 12.59
N SER A 197 -8.17 21.31 11.48
CA SER A 197 -8.52 19.93 11.14
C SER A 197 -7.51 18.93 11.69
N GLU A 198 -7.63 18.61 12.98
CA GLU A 198 -6.95 17.43 13.54
C GLU A 198 -7.50 16.13 12.93
N PHE A 199 -8.76 16.10 12.47
CA PHE A 199 -9.39 14.94 11.81
C PHE A 199 -10.53 15.36 10.89
N VAL A 200 -10.38 15.25 9.56
CA VAL A 200 -11.51 15.40 8.62
C VAL A 200 -11.61 14.16 7.76
N ILE A 201 -12.58 13.30 8.08
CA ILE A 201 -12.97 12.15 7.25
C ILE A 201 -13.61 12.69 5.96
N PRO A 202 -13.11 12.32 4.76
CA PRO A 202 -13.72 12.76 3.52
C PRO A 202 -15.14 12.18 3.35
N LYS A 203 -16.09 13.01 2.92
CA LYS A 203 -17.44 12.56 2.53
C LYS A 203 -17.40 12.02 1.10
N GLU A 204 -18.08 10.90 0.84
CA GLU A 204 -18.05 10.11 -0.42
C GLU A 204 -18.23 10.89 -1.74
N PHE A 205 -18.78 12.12 -1.72
CA PHE A 205 -19.13 12.88 -2.93
C PHE A 205 -18.52 14.28 -3.00
N GLN A 206 -17.52 14.59 -2.18
CA GLN A 206 -16.88 15.91 -2.24
C GLN A 206 -15.76 15.92 -3.29
N GLN A 207 -16.01 16.52 -4.47
CA GLN A 207 -14.95 16.90 -5.40
C GLN A 207 -14.09 17.98 -4.74
N ARG A 208 -13.06 17.59 -3.98
CA ARG A 208 -12.03 18.54 -3.58
C ARG A 208 -11.20 18.88 -4.81
N GLN A 209 -11.07 20.16 -5.12
CA GLN A 209 -9.89 20.65 -5.82
C GLN A 209 -8.73 20.43 -4.85
N LEU A 210 -8.04 19.30 -4.99
CA LEU A 210 -6.89 18.92 -4.17
C LEU A 210 -5.79 19.94 -4.46
N LYS A 211 -5.64 20.93 -3.57
CA LYS A 211 -4.58 21.94 -3.68
C LYS A 211 -3.38 21.45 -2.91
N ALA A 212 -2.32 21.11 -3.63
CA ALA A 212 -1.00 20.92 -3.06
C ALA A 212 -0.33 22.30 -3.06
N TYR A 213 0.11 22.77 -1.90
CA TYR A 213 0.77 24.07 -1.77
C TYR A 213 2.27 23.87 -1.80
N ARG A 214 3.00 24.67 -2.55
CA ARG A 214 4.45 24.72 -2.35
C ARG A 214 4.75 25.61 -1.16
N LEU A 215 5.86 25.35 -0.45
CA LEU A 215 6.31 26.28 0.60
C LEU A 215 6.44 27.72 0.07
N SER A 216 6.88 27.88 -1.18
CA SER A 216 7.01 29.18 -1.86
C SER A 216 5.68 29.90 -2.11
N GLU A 217 4.55 29.21 -2.00
CA GLU A 217 3.21 29.78 -2.17
C GLU A 217 2.61 30.27 -0.84
N LEU A 218 3.27 30.02 0.28
CA LEU A 218 2.86 30.46 1.60
C LEU A 218 3.56 31.76 2.01
N ASP A 219 2.79 32.67 2.58
CA ASP A 219 3.31 33.91 3.12
C ASP A 219 4.08 33.68 4.43
N THR A 220 5.15 34.45 4.64
CA THR A 220 6.00 34.38 5.82
C THR A 220 5.21 34.79 7.07
N ASP A 221 4.32 35.78 6.95
CA ASP A 221 3.44 36.22 8.04
C ASP A 221 2.48 35.11 8.48
N TYR A 222 2.02 34.30 7.52
CA TYR A 222 1.18 33.14 7.80
C TYR A 222 1.97 32.05 8.56
N LEU A 223 3.18 31.71 8.09
CA LEU A 223 4.04 30.72 8.75
C LEU A 223 4.41 31.15 10.18
N ASN A 224 4.67 32.43 10.40
CA ASN A 224 4.96 32.98 11.72
C ASN A 224 3.74 32.90 12.65
N LYS A 225 2.53 33.12 12.13
CA LYS A 225 1.28 33.03 12.90
C LYS A 225 0.96 31.61 13.34
N ILE A 226 1.07 30.63 12.44
CA ILE A 226 0.74 29.24 12.77
C ILE A 226 1.86 28.57 13.58
N ALA A 227 3.10 29.01 13.39
CA ALA A 227 4.31 28.55 14.06
C ALA A 227 4.44 27.01 14.07
N PRO A 228 4.63 26.37 12.91
CA PRO A 228 4.88 24.93 12.87
C PRO A 228 6.25 24.61 13.48
N ASP A 229 6.46 23.39 13.95
CA ASP A 229 7.79 22.89 14.31
C ASP A 229 8.49 22.34 13.06
N TYR A 230 7.71 21.71 12.18
CA TYR A 230 8.17 21.15 10.92
C TYR A 230 7.21 21.46 9.78
N ILE A 231 7.74 21.55 8.57
CA ILE A 231 6.99 21.69 7.32
C ILE A 231 7.29 20.45 6.47
N LEU A 232 6.24 19.73 6.10
CA LEU A 232 6.29 18.53 5.26
C LEU A 232 5.69 18.81 3.89
N GLU A 233 6.54 18.85 2.87
CA GLU A 233 6.15 18.78 1.47
C GLU A 233 6.15 17.30 1.04
N TYR A 234 5.01 16.79 0.59
CA TYR A 234 4.90 15.40 0.14
C TYR A 234 4.01 15.29 -1.11
N TYR A 235 4.64 14.97 -2.24
CA TYR A 235 3.96 14.86 -3.53
C TYR A 235 4.29 13.54 -4.22
N GLU A 236 3.28 12.94 -4.83
CA GLU A 236 3.40 11.70 -5.61
C GLU A 236 2.92 11.92 -7.05
N GLY A 237 3.51 11.17 -7.98
CA GLY A 237 3.16 11.21 -9.40
C GLY A 237 4.20 11.93 -10.24
N GLY A 238 4.34 11.48 -11.51
CA GLY A 238 5.34 11.99 -12.45
C GLY A 238 5.29 13.50 -12.67
N ASP A 239 4.10 14.09 -12.61
CA ASP A 239 3.89 15.53 -12.81
C ASP A 239 4.42 16.39 -11.64
N TYR A 240 4.67 15.78 -10.49
CA TYR A 240 5.18 16.43 -9.27
C TYR A 240 6.62 16.03 -8.93
N LEU A 241 7.24 15.18 -9.76
CA LEU A 241 8.62 14.72 -9.65
C LEU A 241 9.60 15.79 -10.17
N GLU A 242 9.87 16.77 -9.31
CA GLU A 242 10.90 17.80 -9.53
C GLU A 242 12.30 17.20 -9.28
N LYS A 243 12.88 16.52 -10.29
CA LYS A 243 14.19 15.84 -10.18
C LYS A 243 15.30 16.75 -9.64
N GLU A 244 15.31 18.01 -10.03
CA GLU A 244 16.28 19.01 -9.58
C GLU A 244 16.18 19.29 -8.07
N ARG A 245 15.02 19.06 -7.48
CA ARG A 245 14.71 19.35 -6.07
C ARG A 245 14.69 18.12 -5.19
N LEU A 246 14.99 16.95 -5.74
CA LEU A 246 15.12 15.69 -5.01
C LEU A 246 16.34 15.72 -4.06
N MET A 247 17.35 16.52 -4.40
CA MET A 247 18.54 16.77 -3.59
C MET A 247 18.33 17.81 -2.48
N GLU A 248 17.16 18.44 -2.38
CA GLU A 248 16.90 19.50 -1.37
C GLU A 248 16.73 18.96 0.05
N ASP A 249 16.45 17.66 0.22
CA ASP A 249 16.39 17.02 1.53
C ASP A 249 17.38 15.84 1.61
N PRO A 250 18.63 16.10 2.00
CA PRO A 250 19.64 15.05 2.10
C PRO A 250 19.30 14.02 3.19
N HIS A 251 18.48 14.36 4.19
CA HIS A 251 18.06 13.40 5.21
C HIS A 251 17.04 12.41 4.65
N TRP A 252 16.11 12.88 3.82
CA TRP A 252 15.18 12.00 3.12
C TRP A 252 15.91 11.05 2.15
N LEU A 253 16.85 11.58 1.37
CA LEU A 253 17.63 10.76 0.45
C LEU A 253 18.48 9.72 1.19
N ALA A 254 19.16 10.12 2.26
CA ALA A 254 19.93 9.21 3.10
C ALA A 254 19.05 8.15 3.77
N PHE A 255 17.84 8.53 4.20
CA PHE A 255 16.85 7.58 4.71
C PHE A 255 16.50 6.55 3.64
N MET A 256 16.09 6.97 2.44
CA MET A 256 15.72 6.04 1.36
C MET A 256 16.88 5.15 0.93
N GLN A 257 18.09 5.69 0.81
CA GLN A 257 19.29 4.92 0.48
C GLN A 257 19.67 3.92 1.57
N SER A 258 19.42 4.24 2.85
CA SER A 258 19.61 3.29 3.95
C SER A 258 18.65 2.10 3.89
N GLN A 259 17.46 2.30 3.33
CA GLN A 259 16.42 1.26 3.22
C GLN A 259 16.57 0.42 1.94
N TYR A 260 16.85 1.07 0.81
CA TYR A 260 16.76 0.45 -0.52
C TYR A 260 18.11 0.34 -1.25
N GLY A 261 19.20 0.85 -0.68
CA GLY A 261 20.55 0.79 -1.23
C GLY A 261 21.08 2.15 -1.73
N PRO A 262 22.41 2.28 -1.88
CA PRO A 262 23.05 3.56 -2.18
C PRO A 262 22.65 4.16 -3.54
N ASP A 263 22.30 3.31 -4.51
CA ASP A 263 21.92 3.73 -5.87
C ASP A 263 20.40 3.95 -6.02
N TYR A 264 19.62 3.87 -4.95
CA TYR A 264 18.17 4.03 -5.01
C TYR A 264 17.77 5.49 -5.22
N GLU A 265 16.99 5.75 -6.27
CA GLU A 265 16.37 7.04 -6.55
C GLU A 265 14.86 6.99 -6.21
N PRO A 266 14.38 7.79 -5.23
CA PRO A 266 12.97 7.89 -4.89
C PRO A 266 12.09 8.30 -6.08
N SER A 267 10.95 7.62 -6.25
CA SER A 267 9.95 7.93 -7.28
C SER A 267 8.90 8.96 -6.84
N PHE A 268 9.11 9.62 -5.70
CA PHE A 268 8.23 10.62 -5.11
C PHE A 268 9.04 11.60 -4.27
N ASN A 269 8.51 12.81 -4.09
CA ASN A 269 9.20 13.90 -3.43
C ASN A 269 8.71 14.08 -2.00
N VAL A 270 9.63 14.00 -1.05
CA VAL A 270 9.40 14.31 0.36
C VAL A 270 10.44 15.32 0.78
N ARG A 271 10.00 16.40 1.44
CA ARG A 271 10.91 17.37 2.07
C ARG A 271 10.36 17.70 3.45
N LEU A 272 11.15 17.45 4.47
CA LEU A 272 10.82 17.74 5.85
C LEU A 272 11.80 18.78 6.38
N ARG A 273 11.31 20.00 6.61
CA ARG A 273 12.13 21.12 7.08
C ARG A 273 11.73 21.50 8.50
N LYS A 274 12.70 21.63 9.40
CA LYS A 274 12.47 22.25 10.70
C LYS A 274 12.20 23.75 10.49
N PHE A 275 11.10 24.25 11.01
CA PHE A 275 10.77 25.67 10.90
C PHE A 275 11.66 26.48 11.85
N GLN A 276 12.49 27.35 11.30
CA GLN A 276 13.26 28.31 12.08
C GLN A 276 12.44 29.58 12.21
N LYS A 277 11.99 29.91 13.42
CA LYS A 277 11.38 31.22 13.67
C LYS A 277 12.43 32.29 13.38
N PRO A 278 12.11 33.34 12.61
CA PRO A 278 13.01 34.47 12.46
C PRO A 278 13.30 35.04 13.85
N GLU A 279 14.58 35.12 14.22
CA GLU A 279 15.00 35.77 15.46
C GLU A 279 14.47 37.20 15.45
N PRO A 280 13.86 37.69 16.54
CA PRO A 280 13.46 39.08 16.61
C PRO A 280 14.72 39.92 16.46
N GLN A 281 14.84 40.65 15.35
CA GLN A 281 15.86 41.67 15.17
C GLN A 281 15.67 42.68 16.30
N PHE A 282 16.54 42.61 17.32
CA PHE A 282 16.63 43.63 18.35
C PHE A 282 16.97 44.94 17.64
N ASN A 283 15.97 45.81 17.51
CA ASN A 283 16.12 47.13 16.93
C ASN A 283 17.33 47.82 17.56
N ALA A 284 18.30 48.18 16.71
CA ALA A 284 19.42 49.02 17.07
C ALA A 284 18.89 50.28 17.78
N ALA A 285 19.51 50.60 18.90
CA ALA A 285 19.19 51.78 19.69
C ALA A 285 19.21 53.05 18.80
N PRO A 286 18.30 54.02 19.01
CA PRO A 286 18.28 55.23 18.22
C PRO A 286 19.60 55.99 18.41
N GLN A 287 20.31 56.24 17.30
CA GLN A 287 21.49 57.09 17.28
C GLN A 287 21.11 58.47 17.82
N LYS A 288 21.70 58.84 18.97
CA LYS A 288 21.73 60.22 19.43
C LYS A 288 22.49 61.04 18.38
N GLN A 289 21.77 61.95 17.72
CA GLN A 289 22.40 63.02 16.96
C GLN A 289 23.15 63.93 17.95
N GLU A 290 24.47 63.92 17.84
CA GLU A 290 25.34 64.93 18.46
C GLU A 290 25.08 66.28 17.78
N ALA A 291 24.63 67.25 18.56
CA ALA A 291 24.73 68.65 18.18
C ALA A 291 26.20 69.07 18.33
N THR A 292 26.84 69.39 17.20
CA THR A 292 28.17 70.02 17.14
C THR A 292 28.00 71.56 17.24
N PRO A 293 29.08 72.30 17.58
CA PRO A 293 29.11 73.36 18.60
C PRO A 293 28.57 74.73 18.19
#